data_AF-A0A6G2D5C6-F1
#
_entry.id   AF-A0A6G2D5C6-F1
#
_cell.length_a   1.000
_cell.length_b   1.000
_cell.length_c   1.000
_cell.angle_alpha   90.00
_cell.angle_beta   90.00
_cell.angle_gamma   90.00
#
_symmetry.space_group_name_H-M   'P 1'
#
loop_
_entity.id
_entity.type
_entity.pdbx_description
1 polymer ?
#
loop_
_entity_poly.entity_id
_entity_poly.type
_entity_poly.pdbx_seq_one_letter_code
_entity_poly.pdbx_strand_id
1 'polypeptide(L)'
;MLPIFGAYNLDKLTTPLIQSIINELADKTNRGEKGAFLHYDKIHALNKRILQYGVTMQAIPSNPARDVVLPRNTQKAKRKKVKHFENQELKKFLGYLDNLDTHRYRYYYETTLYKFLLATGCRINEALALSWSDIDLDNAVVHVTKTLNRDLEINSPKSKASYRDIDIDQATVSMLKQYKL
;
A
#
# COMPACT_ATOMS: atom_id res chain seq x y z
N MET A 1 3.59 17.05 8.44
CA MET A 1 2.34 17.65 7.92
C MET A 1 2.72 18.74 6.94
N LEU A 2 2.03 18.86 5.80
CA LEU A 2 2.26 20.01 4.93
C LEU A 2 1.95 21.30 5.71
N PRO A 3 2.83 22.31 5.65
CA PRO A 3 2.75 23.53 6.48
C PRO A 3 1.52 24.41 6.20
N ILE A 4 0.72 24.09 5.18
CA ILE A 4 -0.40 24.91 4.70
C ILE A 4 -1.41 25.23 5.80
N PHE A 5 -1.78 24.25 6.63
CA PHE A 5 -2.69 24.47 7.76
C PHE A 5 -1.97 24.71 9.08
N GLY A 6 -0.67 24.38 9.16
CA GLY A 6 0.12 24.48 10.40
C GLY A 6 0.46 25.91 10.80
N ALA A 7 0.32 26.87 9.88
CA ALA A 7 0.51 28.30 10.16
C ALA A 7 -0.70 28.95 10.86
N TYR A 8 -1.83 28.25 10.96
CA TYR A 8 -3.06 28.78 11.54
C TYR A 8 -3.31 28.18 12.92
N ASN A 9 -3.67 29.04 13.87
CA ASN A 9 -4.29 28.59 15.11
C ASN A 9 -5.64 27.93 14.81
N LEU A 10 -6.07 26.99 15.65
CA LEU A 10 -7.29 26.22 15.44
C LEU A 10 -8.55 27.09 15.34
N ASP A 11 -8.61 28.19 16.10
CA ASP A 11 -9.71 29.16 16.08
C ASP A 11 -9.79 29.97 14.79
N LYS A 12 -8.70 30.03 14.01
CA LYS A 12 -8.64 30.73 12.72
C LYS A 12 -8.94 29.82 11.53
N LEU A 13 -8.98 28.50 11.73
CA LEU A 13 -9.37 27.55 10.70
C LEU A 13 -10.88 27.58 10.52
N THR A 14 -11.36 28.35 9.55
CA THR A 14 -12.77 28.45 9.20
C THR A 14 -13.10 27.68 7.92
N THR A 15 -14.35 27.29 7.72
CA THR A 15 -14.79 26.61 6.48
C THR A 15 -14.41 27.39 5.22
N PRO A 16 -14.63 28.72 5.14
CA PRO A 16 -14.22 29.50 3.96
C PRO A 16 -12.72 29.47 3.69
N LEU A 17 -11.89 29.55 4.74
CA LEU A 17 -10.43 29.48 4.60
C LEU A 17 -9.99 28.11 4.08
N ILE A 18 -10.54 27.03 4.64
CA ILE A 18 -10.19 25.68 4.17
C ILE A 18 -10.68 25.48 2.74
N GLN A 19 -11.87 25.98 2.40
CA GLN A 19 -12.39 25.95 1.03
C GLN A 19 -11.48 26.69 0.05
N SER A 20 -10.99 27.89 0.41
CA SER A 20 -10.10 28.66 -0.47
C SER A 20 -8.78 27.94 -0.70
N ILE A 21 -8.19 27.36 0.35
CA ILE A 21 -6.97 26.55 0.25
C ILE A 21 -7.18 25.34 -0.66
N ILE A 22 -8.28 24.60 -0.47
CA ILE A 22 -8.59 23.44 -1.30
C ILE A 22 -8.84 23.84 -2.77
N ASN A 23 -9.51 24.95 -3.01
CA ASN A 23 -9.72 25.48 -4.36
C ASN A 23 -8.39 25.84 -5.03
N GLU A 24 -7.48 26.52 -4.31
CA GLU A 24 -6.15 26.85 -4.84
C GLU A 24 -5.36 25.59 -5.19
N LEU A 25 -5.36 24.58 -4.32
CA LEU A 25 -4.69 23.30 -4.58
C LEU A 25 -5.28 22.58 -5.80
N ALA A 26 -6.61 22.59 -5.91
CA ALA A 26 -7.31 21.96 -7.02
C ALA A 26 -7.03 22.68 -8.35
N ASP A 27 -7.05 24.00 -8.34
CA ASP A 27 -6.79 24.86 -9.49
C ASP A 27 -5.36 24.66 -10.03
N LYS A 28 -4.34 24.76 -9.16
CA LYS A 28 -2.94 24.48 -9.55
C LYS A 28 -2.78 23.07 -10.12
N THR A 29 -3.41 22.09 -9.48
CA THR A 29 -3.38 20.69 -9.95
C THR A 29 -4.03 20.55 -11.31
N ASN A 30 -5.23 21.09 -11.49
CA ASN A 30 -6.00 20.96 -12.72
C ASN A 30 -5.37 21.72 -13.90
N ARG A 31 -4.63 22.81 -13.65
CA ARG A 31 -3.76 23.48 -14.64
C ARG A 31 -2.52 22.67 -15.03
N GLY A 32 -2.18 21.62 -14.27
CA GLY A 32 -0.99 20.81 -14.52
C GLY A 32 0.30 21.50 -14.11
N GLU A 33 0.23 22.42 -13.14
CA GLU A 33 1.42 23.10 -12.63
C GLU A 33 2.42 22.10 -12.03
N LYS A 34 3.70 22.28 -12.35
CA LYS A 34 4.77 21.42 -11.85
C LYS A 34 4.87 21.56 -10.33
N GLY A 35 4.81 20.43 -9.62
CA GLY A 35 4.84 20.40 -8.16
C GLY A 35 3.49 20.59 -7.46
N ALA A 36 2.40 20.73 -8.22
CA ALA A 36 1.05 20.78 -7.64
C ALA A 36 0.69 19.48 -6.92
N PHE A 37 -0.11 19.60 -5.85
CA PHE A 37 -0.51 18.47 -5.02
C PHE A 37 -1.62 17.65 -5.68
N LEU A 38 -1.24 16.69 -6.53
CA LEU A 38 -2.17 15.77 -7.21
C LEU A 38 -3.17 15.07 -6.26
N HIS A 39 -2.80 14.90 -4.99
CA HIS A 39 -3.60 14.23 -3.97
C HIS A 39 -4.18 15.20 -2.92
N TYR A 40 -4.63 16.39 -3.34
CA TYR A 40 -5.26 17.36 -2.45
C TYR A 40 -6.52 16.83 -1.73
N ASP A 41 -7.21 15.84 -2.31
CA ASP A 41 -8.31 15.13 -1.66
C ASP A 41 -7.84 14.37 -0.40
N LYS A 42 -6.64 13.80 -0.44
CA LYS A 42 -6.03 13.15 0.73
C LYS A 42 -5.60 14.18 1.77
N ILE A 43 -5.12 15.34 1.34
CA ILE A 43 -4.79 16.47 2.23
C ILE A 43 -6.06 16.90 2.98
N HIS A 44 -7.16 17.10 2.26
CA HIS A 44 -8.45 17.45 2.85
C HIS A 44 -8.95 16.37 3.81
N ALA A 45 -8.93 15.09 3.41
CA ALA A 45 -9.36 13.99 4.26
C ALA A 45 -8.55 13.91 5.57
N LEU A 46 -7.23 14.13 5.50
CA LEU A 46 -6.37 14.17 6.69
C LEU A 46 -6.71 15.38 7.58
N ASN A 47 -6.83 16.58 7.00
CA ASN A 47 -7.19 17.79 7.73
C ASN A 47 -8.56 17.64 8.43
N LYS A 48 -9.57 17.11 7.73
CA LYS A 48 -10.89 16.80 8.28
C LYS A 48 -10.80 15.83 9.46
N ARG A 49 -9.96 14.80 9.39
CA ARG A 49 -9.76 13.84 10.49
C ARG A 49 -9.06 14.48 11.70
N ILE A 50 -8.06 15.33 11.49
CA ILE A 50 -7.35 16.05 12.56
C ILE A 50 -8.31 17.00 13.28
N LEU A 51 -9.09 17.77 12.53
CA LEU A 51 -10.06 18.70 13.12
C LEU A 51 -11.21 17.96 13.82
N GLN A 52 -11.61 16.80 13.32
CA GLN A 52 -12.57 15.94 14.02
C GLN A 52 -12.03 15.47 15.38
N TYR A 53 -10.74 15.17 15.45
CA TYR A 53 -10.09 14.86 16.72
C TYR A 53 -10.10 16.09 17.66
N GLY A 54 -9.85 17.29 17.14
CA GLY A 54 -9.99 18.54 17.90
C GLY A 54 -11.37 18.74 18.51
N VAL A 55 -12.44 18.41 17.77
CA VAL A 55 -13.82 18.40 18.29
C VAL A 55 -13.99 17.38 19.41
N THR A 56 -13.47 16.17 19.22
CA THR A 56 -13.56 15.07 20.22
C THR A 56 -12.87 15.46 21.53
N MET A 57 -11.76 16.19 21.44
CA MET A 57 -11.01 16.72 22.57
C MET A 57 -11.56 18.05 23.11
N GLN A 58 -12.71 18.53 22.60
CA GLN A 58 -13.34 19.81 22.97
C GLN A 58 -12.43 21.05 22.75
N ALA A 59 -11.38 20.93 21.94
CA ALA A 59 -10.48 22.04 21.60
C ALA A 59 -11.13 23.04 20.62
N ILE A 60 -12.08 22.56 19.81
CA ILE A 60 -12.94 23.38 18.93
C ILE A 60 -14.39 22.86 19.02
N PRO A 61 -15.41 23.72 18.88
CA PRO A 61 -16.80 23.32 19.05
C PRO A 61 -17.36 22.52 17.87
N SER A 62 -16.77 22.64 16.68
CA SER A 62 -17.20 21.93 15.48
C SER A 62 -16.05 21.79 14.48
N ASN A 63 -16.20 20.90 13.50
CA ASN A 63 -15.17 20.61 12.50
C ASN A 63 -15.35 21.51 11.27
N PRO A 64 -14.48 22.53 11.06
CA PRO A 64 -14.62 23.49 9.96
C PRO A 64 -14.32 22.87 8.58
N ALA A 65 -13.69 21.69 8.53
CA ALA A 65 -13.46 20.96 7.28
C ALA A 65 -14.62 20.03 6.91
N ARG A 66 -15.67 19.92 7.72
CA ARG A 66 -16.73 18.93 7.49
C ARG A 66 -17.45 19.14 6.17
N ASP A 67 -17.79 20.40 5.88
CA ASP A 67 -18.70 20.81 4.81
C ASP A 67 -17.97 21.47 3.62
N VAL A 68 -16.63 21.32 3.57
CA VAL A 68 -15.82 21.76 2.44
C VAL A 68 -16.12 20.90 1.22
N VAL A 69 -16.40 21.56 0.10
CA VAL A 69 -16.66 20.91 -1.18
C VAL A 69 -15.34 20.65 -1.87
N LEU A 70 -15.05 19.38 -2.17
CA LEU A 70 -13.88 18.98 -2.93
C LEU A 70 -14.10 19.20 -4.44
N PRO A 71 -13.32 20.07 -5.11
CA PRO A 71 -13.39 20.19 -6.55
C PRO A 71 -12.96 18.89 -7.24
N ARG A 72 -13.46 18.67 -8.46
CA ARG A 72 -13.08 17.49 -9.25
C ARG A 72 -11.61 17.56 -9.68
N ASN A 73 -10.88 16.47 -9.50
CA ASN A 73 -9.50 16.34 -9.93
C ASN A 73 -9.43 15.77 -11.36
N THR A 74 -9.23 16.63 -12.34
CA THR A 74 -9.21 16.23 -13.77
C THR A 74 -7.92 15.49 -14.14
N GLN A 75 -6.82 15.73 -13.42
CA GLN A 75 -5.54 15.06 -13.67
C GLN A 75 -5.50 13.63 -13.13
N LYS A 76 -6.19 13.33 -12.02
CA LYS A 76 -6.33 11.96 -11.52
C LYS A 76 -7.01 11.05 -12.53
N ALA A 77 -7.99 11.55 -13.28
CA ALA A 77 -8.67 10.78 -14.32
C ALA A 77 -7.73 10.40 -15.49
N LYS A 78 -6.65 11.17 -15.71
CA LYS A 78 -5.61 10.86 -16.70
C LYS A 78 -4.59 9.83 -16.22
N ARG A 79 -4.74 9.30 -15.00
CA ARG A 79 -3.77 8.36 -14.43
C ARG A 79 -3.75 7.07 -15.25
N LYS A 80 -2.54 6.64 -15.60
CA LYS A 80 -2.28 5.33 -16.21
C LYS A 80 -2.85 4.23 -15.30
N LYS A 81 -3.51 3.24 -15.92
CA LYS A 81 -3.98 2.03 -15.24
C LYS A 81 -2.86 1.41 -14.40
N VAL A 82 -3.23 0.69 -13.34
CA VAL A 82 -2.27 -0.06 -12.53
C VAL A 82 -1.45 -0.93 -13.47
N LYS A 83 -0.12 -0.77 -13.42
CA LYS A 83 0.78 -1.61 -14.19
C LYS A 83 0.71 -3.02 -13.63
N HIS A 84 0.53 -3.97 -14.52
CA HIS A 84 0.58 -5.39 -14.25
C HIS A 84 1.31 -6.04 -15.42
N PHE A 85 1.84 -7.23 -15.21
CA PHE A 85 2.41 -7.98 -16.32
C PHE A 85 1.30 -8.49 -17.23
N GLU A 86 1.43 -8.23 -18.52
CA GLU A 86 0.73 -9.01 -19.52
C GLU A 86 1.32 -10.43 -19.58
N ASN A 87 0.57 -11.40 -20.10
CA ASN A 87 1.01 -12.80 -20.15
C ASN A 87 2.39 -12.99 -20.82
N GLN A 88 2.68 -12.21 -21.87
CA GLN A 88 3.98 -12.27 -22.55
C GLN A 88 5.11 -11.69 -21.70
N GLU A 89 4.85 -10.58 -21.00
CA GLU A 89 5.80 -9.95 -20.10
C GLU A 89 6.10 -10.86 -18.89
N LEU A 90 5.06 -11.51 -18.35
CA LEU A 90 5.21 -12.47 -17.25
C LEU A 90 6.08 -13.66 -17.67
N LYS A 91 5.84 -14.23 -18.86
CA LYS A 91 6.67 -15.32 -19.40
C LYS A 91 8.14 -14.88 -19.56
N LYS A 92 8.37 -13.66 -20.06
CA LYS A 92 9.72 -13.10 -20.19
C LYS A 92 10.38 -12.91 -18.82
N PHE A 93 9.63 -12.43 -17.83
CA PHE A 93 10.13 -12.26 -16.47
C PHE A 93 10.48 -13.59 -15.81
N LEU A 94 9.60 -14.58 -15.89
CA LEU A 94 9.87 -15.93 -15.38
C LEU A 94 11.09 -16.55 -16.07
N GLY A 95 11.18 -16.44 -17.39
CA GLY A 95 12.36 -16.92 -18.13
C GLY A 95 13.65 -16.19 -17.73
N TYR A 96 13.59 -14.91 -17.39
CA TYR A 96 14.75 -14.21 -16.82
C TYR A 96 15.17 -14.80 -15.46
N LEU A 97 14.21 -15.04 -14.56
CA LEU A 97 14.48 -15.64 -13.25
C LEU A 97 15.09 -17.04 -13.36
N ASP A 98 14.63 -17.84 -14.33
CA ASP A 98 15.13 -19.19 -14.59
C ASP A 98 16.59 -19.24 -15.06
N ASN A 99 17.10 -18.13 -15.63
CA ASN A 99 18.46 -18.01 -16.13
C ASN A 99 19.43 -17.31 -15.15
N LEU A 100 18.97 -16.95 -13.95
CA LEU A 100 19.85 -16.36 -12.94
C LEU A 100 20.76 -17.42 -12.32
N ASP A 101 21.99 -17.01 -11.99
CA ASP A 101 22.96 -17.85 -11.28
C ASP A 101 22.49 -18.12 -9.84
N THR A 102 21.85 -19.28 -9.63
CA THR A 102 21.30 -19.68 -8.32
C THR A 102 22.37 -20.08 -7.31
N HIS A 103 23.65 -20.18 -7.68
CA HIS A 103 24.74 -20.29 -6.70
C HIS A 103 24.92 -19.00 -5.90
N ARG A 104 24.45 -17.87 -6.42
CA ARG A 104 24.35 -16.62 -5.67
C ARG A 104 23.08 -16.64 -4.84
N TYR A 105 23.25 -16.71 -3.52
CA TYR A 105 22.14 -16.71 -2.57
C TYR A 105 21.09 -15.62 -2.85
N ARG A 106 21.52 -14.40 -3.19
CA ARG A 106 20.61 -13.29 -3.51
C ARG A 106 19.67 -13.64 -4.66
N TYR A 107 20.19 -14.20 -5.74
CA TYR A 107 19.37 -14.57 -6.89
C TYR A 107 18.49 -15.78 -6.59
N TYR A 108 18.99 -16.75 -5.82
CA TYR A 108 18.19 -17.88 -5.39
C TYR A 108 17.00 -17.46 -4.51
N TYR A 109 17.25 -16.54 -3.57
CA TYR A 109 16.24 -15.93 -2.72
C TYR A 109 15.22 -15.13 -3.53
N GLU A 110 15.68 -14.21 -4.39
CA GLU A 110 14.80 -13.37 -5.22
C GLU A 110 13.95 -14.21 -6.18
N THR A 111 14.54 -15.21 -6.86
CA THR A 111 13.81 -16.13 -7.75
C THR A 111 12.73 -16.90 -7.00
N THR A 112 13.07 -17.48 -5.84
CA THR A 112 12.11 -18.22 -5.01
C THR A 112 10.98 -17.31 -4.54
N LEU A 113 11.30 -16.13 -4.02
CA LEU A 113 10.33 -15.16 -3.52
C LEU A 113 9.37 -14.69 -4.62
N TYR A 114 9.89 -14.31 -5.80
CA TYR A 114 9.03 -13.84 -6.89
C TYR A 114 8.11 -14.94 -7.42
N LYS A 115 8.63 -16.16 -7.61
CA LYS A 115 7.79 -17.29 -8.03
C LYS A 115 6.72 -17.62 -6.99
N PHE A 116 7.09 -17.60 -5.71
CA PHE A 116 6.15 -17.81 -4.61
C PHE A 116 5.04 -16.75 -4.59
N LEU A 117 5.38 -15.47 -4.75
CA LEU A 117 4.39 -14.38 -4.79
C LEU A 117 3.44 -14.51 -5.99
N LEU A 118 3.96 -14.92 -7.15
CA LEU A 118 3.16 -15.16 -8.35
C LEU A 118 2.21 -16.35 -8.20
N ALA A 119 2.66 -17.43 -7.55
CA ALA A 119 1.84 -18.62 -7.32
C ALA A 119 0.75 -18.40 -6.26
N THR A 120 1.07 -17.66 -5.19
CA THR A 120 0.18 -17.52 -4.02
C THR A 120 -0.66 -16.25 -4.00
N GLY A 121 -0.23 -15.21 -4.72
CA GLY A 121 -0.83 -13.87 -4.61
C GLY A 121 -0.67 -13.23 -3.22
N CYS A 122 0.24 -13.74 -2.38
CA CYS A 122 0.54 -13.16 -1.07
C CYS A 122 0.97 -11.69 -1.18
N ARG A 123 0.62 -10.88 -0.17
CA ARG A 123 1.28 -9.58 -0.03
C ARG A 123 2.74 -9.83 0.34
N ILE A 124 3.65 -9.00 -0.19
CA ILE A 124 5.09 -9.14 0.06
C ILE A 124 5.43 -9.27 1.55
N ASN A 125 4.86 -8.43 2.41
CA ASN A 125 5.13 -8.47 3.85
C ASN A 125 4.54 -9.70 4.56
N GLU A 126 3.53 -10.35 3.98
CA GLU A 126 3.03 -11.64 4.50
C GLU A 126 4.02 -12.73 4.15
N ALA A 127 4.47 -12.80 2.89
CA ALA A 127 5.48 -13.76 2.43
C ALA A 127 6.80 -13.64 3.20
N LEU A 128 7.28 -12.41 3.43
CA LEU A 128 8.51 -12.15 4.19
C LEU A 128 8.41 -12.50 5.68
N ALA A 129 7.19 -12.64 6.22
CA ALA A 129 7.00 -12.99 7.62
C ALA A 129 6.90 -14.51 7.85
N LEU A 130 6.70 -15.31 6.78
CA LEU A 130 6.53 -16.75 6.88
C LEU A 130 7.74 -17.43 7.53
N SER A 131 7.46 -18.46 8.30
CA SER A 131 8.42 -19.44 8.77
C SER A 131 8.07 -20.81 8.20
N TRP A 132 9.01 -21.75 8.24
CA TRP A 132 8.78 -23.09 7.70
C TRP A 132 7.62 -23.84 8.38
N SER A 133 7.26 -23.49 9.62
CA SER A 133 6.09 -24.04 10.31
C SER A 133 4.75 -23.55 9.76
N ASP A 134 4.74 -22.47 8.97
CA ASP A 134 3.55 -21.94 8.32
C ASP A 134 3.31 -22.57 6.94
N ILE A 135 4.19 -23.48 6.49
CA ILE A 135 4.12 -24.09 5.16
C ILE A 135 3.99 -25.60 5.33
N ASP A 136 2.78 -26.10 5.11
CA ASP A 136 2.48 -27.52 5.06
C ASP A 136 2.78 -28.05 3.65
N LEU A 137 4.01 -28.54 3.47
CA LEU A 137 4.49 -29.07 2.19
C LEU A 137 3.90 -30.45 1.83
N ASP A 138 3.27 -31.13 2.79
CA ASP A 138 2.66 -32.45 2.58
C ASP A 138 1.23 -32.29 2.07
N ASN A 139 0.49 -31.33 2.64
CA ASN A 139 -0.85 -30.96 2.17
C ASN A 139 -0.84 -29.86 1.10
N ALA A 140 0.33 -29.32 0.76
CA ALA A 140 0.51 -28.24 -0.20
C ALA A 140 -0.27 -26.95 0.16
N VAL A 141 -0.15 -26.52 1.42
CA VAL A 141 -0.86 -25.35 1.96
C VAL A 141 0.11 -24.37 2.62
N VAL A 142 -0.11 -23.07 2.41
CA VAL A 142 0.57 -21.98 3.13
C VAL A 142 -0.43 -21.29 4.06
N HIS A 143 -0.10 -21.24 5.35
CA HIS A 143 -0.88 -20.57 6.39
C HIS A 143 -0.42 -19.12 6.55
N VAL A 144 -1.22 -18.16 6.06
CA VAL A 144 -0.93 -16.74 6.21
C VAL A 144 -1.47 -16.24 7.55
N THR A 145 -0.61 -16.23 8.57
CA THR A 145 -0.98 -15.93 9.97
C THR A 145 -0.31 -14.69 10.53
N LYS A 146 0.60 -14.05 9.78
CA LYS A 146 1.47 -12.96 10.23
C LYS A 146 1.91 -12.04 9.08
N THR A 147 2.41 -10.87 9.44
CA THR A 147 2.95 -9.88 8.50
C THR A 147 4.14 -9.14 9.11
N LEU A 148 5.09 -8.75 8.26
CA LEU A 148 6.25 -7.95 8.64
C LEU A 148 5.91 -6.45 8.54
N ASN A 149 6.14 -5.70 9.61
CA ASN A 149 5.95 -4.25 9.59
C ASN A 149 7.19 -3.53 9.02
N ARG A 150 7.19 -2.20 9.03
CA ARG A 150 8.30 -1.39 8.49
C ARG A 150 9.52 -1.37 9.40
N ASP A 151 9.33 -1.67 10.67
CA ASP A 151 10.35 -1.74 11.70
C ASP A 151 10.95 -3.16 11.81
N LEU A 152 10.64 -4.03 10.83
CA LEU A 152 11.06 -5.43 10.72
C LEU A 152 10.53 -6.34 11.83
N GLU A 153 9.41 -5.97 12.45
CA GLU A 153 8.75 -6.75 13.48
C GLU A 153 7.64 -7.62 12.89
N ILE A 154 7.61 -8.88 13.31
CA ILE A 154 6.56 -9.82 12.96
C ILE A 154 5.34 -9.52 13.83
N ASN A 155 4.20 -9.28 13.17
CA ASN A 155 2.95 -8.94 13.81
C ASN A 155 1.81 -9.84 13.34
N SER A 156 0.78 -9.98 14.19
CA SER A 156 -0.49 -10.56 13.77
C SER A 156 -1.16 -9.68 12.70
N PRO A 157 -1.87 -10.25 11.72
CA PRO A 157 -2.66 -9.50 10.78
C PRO A 157 -3.68 -8.64 11.51
N LYS A 158 -3.89 -7.42 11.02
CA LYS A 158 -4.73 -6.41 11.68
C LYS A 158 -6.21 -6.82 11.79
N SER A 159 -6.67 -7.78 11.00
CA SER A 159 -8.06 -8.23 10.99
C SER A 159 -8.17 -9.74 10.81
N LYS A 160 -9.24 -10.33 11.34
CA LYS A 160 -9.55 -11.76 11.17
C LYS A 160 -9.60 -12.18 9.70
N ALA A 161 -10.10 -11.31 8.81
CA ALA A 161 -10.19 -11.58 7.37
C ALA A 161 -8.83 -11.69 6.67
N SER A 162 -7.73 -11.32 7.34
CA SER A 162 -6.38 -11.44 6.78
C SER A 162 -5.73 -12.80 7.04
N TYR A 163 -6.26 -13.58 8.01
CA TYR A 163 -5.89 -14.97 8.21
C TYR A 163 -6.51 -15.82 7.11
N ARG A 164 -5.69 -16.61 6.44
CA ARG A 164 -6.15 -17.48 5.36
C ARG A 164 -5.13 -18.57 5.07
N ASP A 165 -5.63 -19.64 4.49
CA ASP A 165 -4.83 -20.72 3.92
C ASP A 165 -4.82 -20.56 2.40
N ILE A 166 -3.67 -20.87 1.79
CA ILE A 166 -3.47 -20.78 0.34
C ILE A 166 -2.95 -22.12 -0.15
N ASP A 167 -3.74 -22.81 -0.97
CA ASP A 167 -3.30 -24.00 -1.67
C ASP A 167 -2.23 -23.63 -2.70
N ILE A 168 -1.16 -24.42 -2.76
CA ILE A 168 -0.06 -24.24 -3.71
C ILE A 168 0.09 -25.46 -4.62
N ASP A 169 0.54 -25.22 -5.84
CA ASP A 169 0.77 -26.31 -6.80
C ASP A 169 2.06 -27.10 -6.48
N GLN A 170 2.17 -28.29 -7.08
CA GLN A 170 3.30 -29.19 -6.83
C GLN A 170 4.65 -28.64 -7.30
N ALA A 171 4.69 -27.75 -8.29
CA ALA A 171 5.94 -27.11 -8.70
C ALA A 171 6.39 -26.10 -7.63
N THR A 172 5.45 -25.36 -7.04
CA THR A 172 5.72 -24.48 -5.89
C THR A 172 6.19 -25.28 -4.68
N VAL A 173 5.54 -26.42 -4.35
CA VAL A 173 5.99 -27.32 -3.28
C VAL A 173 7.43 -27.81 -3.52
N SER A 174 7.73 -28.25 -4.73
CA SER A 174 9.06 -28.75 -5.11
C SER A 174 10.13 -27.66 -4.99
N MET A 175 9.82 -26.44 -5.45
CA MET A 175 10.70 -25.27 -5.31
C MET A 175 10.96 -24.95 -3.84
N LEU A 176 9.94 -24.94 -2.98
CA LEU A 176 10.09 -24.66 -1.56
C LEU A 176 10.87 -25.77 -0.82
N LYS A 177 10.67 -27.04 -1.19
CA LYS A 177 11.48 -28.16 -0.67
C LYS A 177 12.96 -27.98 -0.99
N GLN A 178 13.29 -27.56 -2.22
CA GLN A 178 14.67 -27.25 -2.60
C GLN A 178 15.23 -26.06 -1.82
N TYR A 179 14.45 -24.99 -1.66
CA TYR A 179 14.89 -23.78 -0.95
C TYR A 179 15.13 -24.01 0.56
N LYS A 180 14.46 -25.01 1.15
CA LYS A 180 14.59 -25.36 2.56
C LYS A 180 15.90 -26.09 2.91
N LEU A 181 16.50 -26.78 1.94
CA LEU A 181 17.73 -27.57 2.09
C LEU A 181 18.96 -26.67 2.15
#